data_AF-A0A3C1UFG6-F1
#
_entry.id   AF-A0A3C1UFG6-F1
#
_cell.length_a   1.000
_cell.length_b   1.000
_cell.length_c   1.000
_cell.angle_alpha   90.00
_cell.angle_beta   90.00
_cell.angle_gamma   90.00
#
_symmetry.space_group_name_H-M   'P 1'
#
loop_
_entity.id
_entity.type
_entity.pdbx_description
1 polymer ?
#
loop_
_entity_poly.entity_id
_entity_poly.type
_entity_poly.pdbx_seq_one_letter_code
_entity_poly.pdbx_strand_id
1 'polypeptide(L)'
;DAVGVKLLLIDPASKKIVYSTPVIQTDRRLVAGIDFEHDADFSMRLNQFAQGEINILTSVGLNGHFNIRTSVELKKRDGGKHYLLGVQFYNQNGAGHTSWLWGSTFSAFTTADGQAFVSGTQNGCINDNATARGCISVGNYIARNSVPMLSGGTYTAKQAVVGDIYQTSSFGTDEAGTVHPMITAPGHMVISALNTYNSDYYNALPQRLSFSSPNATTGKTNYWGPNTGTSMSAPTVAGIVALWLQANPRLSVA
;
A
#
# COMPACT_ATOMS: atom_id res chain seq x y z
N ASP A 1 4.20 32.19 -0.66
CA ASP A 1 2.87 31.86 -0.10
C ASP A 1 2.54 30.44 -0.47
N ALA A 2 2.62 29.49 0.46
CA ALA A 2 2.91 28.12 0.04
C ALA A 2 2.05 27.05 0.69
N VAL A 3 1.73 26.08 -0.16
CA VAL A 3 1.31 24.74 0.22
C VAL A 3 2.44 24.11 1.04
N GLY A 4 2.10 23.47 2.14
CA GLY A 4 3.11 22.91 3.02
C GLY A 4 2.55 21.94 4.04
N VAL A 5 3.45 21.36 4.81
CA VAL A 5 3.13 20.41 5.87
C VAL A 5 3.56 20.94 7.22
N LYS A 6 2.72 20.75 8.23
CA LYS A 6 3.07 20.95 9.62
C LYS A 6 3.04 19.61 10.34
N LEU A 7 4.10 19.32 11.08
CA LEU A 7 4.19 18.10 11.87
C LEU A 7 3.96 18.40 13.34
N LEU A 8 3.19 17.54 14.00
CA LEU A 8 2.85 17.63 15.41
C LEU A 8 3.22 16.33 16.12
N LEU A 9 3.67 16.41 17.38
CA LEU A 9 3.61 15.26 18.28
C LEU A 9 2.48 15.48 19.29
N ILE A 10 1.63 14.46 19.43
CA ILE A 10 0.49 14.47 20.33
C ILE A 10 0.71 13.41 21.39
N ASP A 11 0.63 13.80 22.67
CA ASP A 11 0.65 12.87 23.80
C ASP A 11 -0.73 12.21 23.93
N PRO A 12 -0.86 10.89 23.71
CA PRO A 12 -2.16 10.21 23.78
C PRO A 12 -2.81 10.30 25.16
N ALA A 13 -2.01 10.39 26.23
CA ALA A 13 -2.52 10.41 27.60
C ALA A 13 -3.07 11.79 27.98
N SER A 14 -2.32 12.86 27.68
CA SER A 14 -2.74 14.23 28.00
C SER A 14 -3.59 14.89 26.92
N LYS A 15 -3.69 14.29 25.72
CA LYS A 15 -4.43 14.78 24.55
C LYS A 15 -3.90 16.13 24.01
N LYS A 16 -2.69 16.51 24.42
CA LYS A 16 -2.07 17.79 24.08
C LYS A 16 -1.04 17.62 22.97
N ILE A 17 -0.95 18.64 22.12
CA ILE A 17 0.18 18.84 21.23
C ILE A 17 1.37 19.26 22.09
N VAL A 18 2.43 18.46 22.10
CA VAL A 18 3.65 18.71 22.88
C VAL A 18 4.80 19.25 22.03
N TYR A 19 4.68 19.11 20.70
CA TYR A 19 5.63 19.59 19.73
C TYR A 19 4.92 19.97 18.44
N SER A 20 5.39 21.04 17.78
CA SER A 20 4.93 21.44 16.46
C SER A 20 6.03 22.13 15.66
N THR A 21 6.10 21.85 14.37
CA THR A 21 6.95 22.60 13.43
C THR A 21 6.26 23.91 12.98
N PRO A 22 6.99 24.87 12.40
CA PRO A 22 6.41 25.81 11.43
C PRO A 22 5.82 25.06 10.22
N VAL A 23 5.11 25.77 9.33
CA VAL A 23 4.69 25.20 8.04
C VAL A 23 5.94 25.00 7.18
N ILE A 24 6.24 23.74 6.84
CA ILE A 24 7.38 23.35 6.03
C ILE A 24 6.95 23.34 4.57
N GLN A 25 7.63 24.15 3.77
CA GLN A 25 7.28 24.44 2.36
C GLN A 25 8.39 24.04 1.37
N THR A 26 9.51 23.56 1.90
CA THR A 26 10.69 23.14 1.13
C THR A 26 11.19 21.81 1.69
N ASP A 27 12.12 21.20 0.97
CA ASP A 27 12.85 20.04 1.47
C ASP A 27 13.48 20.34 2.83
N ARG A 28 13.27 19.44 3.78
CA ARG A 28 13.77 19.55 5.16
C ARG A 28 14.05 18.19 5.74
N ARG A 29 15.15 18.11 6.49
CA ARG A 29 15.50 16.96 7.33
C ARG A 29 15.49 17.40 8.79
N LEU A 30 14.70 16.71 9.60
CA LEU A 30 14.59 16.95 11.04
C LEU A 30 15.28 15.80 11.76
N VAL A 31 16.22 16.10 12.63
CA VAL A 31 17.02 15.09 13.33
C VAL A 31 16.87 15.28 14.83
N ALA A 32 16.70 14.16 15.54
CA ALA A 32 16.64 14.08 16.98
C ALA A 32 17.70 13.08 17.46
N GLY A 33 18.80 13.55 18.04
CA GLY A 33 19.92 12.73 18.48
C GLY A 33 20.95 13.49 19.31
N ILE A 34 21.92 12.76 19.87
CA ILE A 34 22.92 13.25 20.83
C ILE A 34 23.90 14.26 20.19
N ASP A 35 24.21 14.13 18.90
CA ASP A 35 25.25 14.93 18.23
C ASP A 35 24.80 16.34 17.80
N PHE A 36 23.55 16.74 18.09
CA PHE A 36 22.97 18.01 17.65
C PHE A 36 22.35 18.82 18.80
N GLU A 37 22.72 18.54 20.06
CA GLU A 37 22.19 19.18 21.28
C GLU A 37 22.57 20.68 21.46
N HIS A 38 23.14 21.33 20.43
CA HIS A 38 23.59 22.74 20.46
C HIS A 38 22.90 23.69 19.44
N ASP A 39 21.91 23.25 18.67
CA ASP A 39 21.18 24.02 17.65
C ASP A 39 19.79 24.56 18.14
N ALA A 40 19.49 25.85 17.99
CA ALA A 40 18.26 26.44 18.56
C ALA A 40 16.95 26.10 17.79
N ASP A 41 17.01 25.24 16.76
CA ASP A 41 15.92 24.98 15.83
C ASP A 41 14.90 23.91 16.30
N PHE A 42 13.78 23.76 15.59
CA PHE A 42 12.73 22.79 15.94
C PHE A 42 13.21 21.33 15.90
N SER A 43 14.26 21.01 15.14
CA SER A 43 14.97 19.72 15.21
C SER A 43 15.44 19.39 16.64
N MET A 44 15.93 20.37 17.40
CA MET A 44 16.33 20.13 18.80
C MET A 44 15.15 19.96 19.75
N ARG A 45 14.02 20.65 19.53
CA ARG A 45 12.83 20.42 20.35
C ARG A 45 12.26 19.02 20.14
N LEU A 46 12.37 18.47 18.92
CA LEU A 46 12.01 17.08 18.65
C LEU A 46 12.84 16.09 19.48
N ASN A 47 14.12 16.41 19.74
CA ASN A 47 15.03 15.61 20.55
C ASN A 47 14.55 15.38 21.99
N GLN A 48 13.65 16.20 22.52
CA GLN A 48 13.04 16.00 23.85
C GLN A 48 12.06 14.81 23.87
N PHE A 49 11.53 14.41 22.71
CA PHE A 49 10.42 13.46 22.62
C PHE A 49 10.80 12.16 21.91
N ALA A 50 11.72 12.22 20.95
CA ALA A 50 12.10 11.08 20.11
C ALA A 50 13.61 11.07 19.79
N GLN A 51 14.06 9.98 19.17
CA GLN A 51 15.36 9.83 18.52
C GLN A 51 15.16 9.36 17.08
N GLY A 52 16.04 9.77 16.17
CA GLY A 52 16.01 9.42 14.76
C GLY A 52 15.74 10.64 13.87
N GLU A 53 15.02 10.45 12.77
CA GLU A 53 14.84 11.51 11.79
C GLU A 53 13.48 11.51 11.08
N ILE A 54 13.13 12.68 10.56
CA ILE A 54 12.03 12.88 9.62
C ILE A 54 12.60 13.58 8.38
N ASN A 55 12.43 12.98 7.21
CA ASN A 55 12.76 13.59 5.93
C ASN A 55 11.49 14.04 5.23
N ILE A 56 11.46 15.30 4.80
CA ILE A 56 10.38 15.89 4.02
C ILE A 56 10.96 16.32 2.68
N LEU A 57 10.36 15.80 1.62
CA LEU A 57 10.65 16.18 0.24
C LEU A 57 9.40 16.80 -0.36
N THR A 58 9.58 17.92 -1.04
CA THR A 58 8.54 18.71 -1.69
C THR A 58 8.81 18.77 -3.18
N SER A 59 7.79 18.58 -4.00
CA SER A 59 7.92 18.75 -5.46
C SER A 59 6.61 19.22 -6.06
N VAL A 60 6.68 19.76 -7.27
CA VAL A 60 5.51 19.97 -8.12
C VAL A 60 5.54 18.89 -9.20
N GLY A 61 4.51 18.06 -9.25
CA GLY A 61 4.35 17.04 -10.28
C GLY A 61 4.15 17.64 -11.66
N LEU A 62 4.33 16.84 -12.71
CA LEU A 62 4.05 17.27 -14.10
C LEU A 62 2.59 17.67 -14.33
N ASN A 63 1.67 17.19 -13.48
CA ASN A 63 0.26 17.57 -13.43
C ASN A 63 0.01 18.90 -12.69
N GLY A 64 1.06 19.57 -12.22
CA GLY A 64 0.94 20.81 -11.45
C GLY A 64 0.53 20.61 -9.98
N HIS A 65 0.30 19.37 -9.53
CA HIS A 65 -0.04 19.08 -8.13
C HIS A 65 1.21 19.18 -7.25
N PHE A 66 1.05 19.80 -6.08
CA PHE A 66 2.10 19.85 -5.06
C PHE A 66 2.16 18.51 -4.31
N ASN A 67 3.31 17.88 -4.33
CA ASN A 67 3.56 16.59 -3.71
C ASN A 67 4.44 16.78 -2.48
N ILE A 68 4.08 16.10 -1.39
CA ILE A 68 4.88 16.03 -0.17
C ILE A 68 5.12 14.56 0.14
N ARG A 69 6.39 14.16 0.20
CA ARG A 69 6.79 12.86 0.72
C ARG A 69 7.42 13.05 2.09
N THR A 70 6.84 12.43 3.10
CA THR A 70 7.41 12.38 4.44
C THR A 70 7.88 10.96 4.74
N SER A 71 9.17 10.80 5.03
CA SER A 71 9.74 9.57 5.59
C SER A 71 10.01 9.78 7.07
N VAL A 72 9.59 8.84 7.92
CA VAL A 72 9.68 8.97 9.37
C VAL A 72 10.39 7.74 9.92
N GLU A 73 11.54 7.97 10.55
CA GLU A 73 12.30 6.97 11.26
C GLU A 73 12.52 7.47 12.69
N LEU A 74 11.44 7.48 13.47
CA LEU A 74 11.46 7.92 14.86
C LEU A 74 11.30 6.75 15.83
N LYS A 75 12.08 6.80 16.90
CA LYS A 75 11.96 5.93 18.07
C LYS A 75 11.71 6.79 19.30
N LYS A 76 10.97 6.26 20.27
CA LYS A 76 10.89 6.90 21.58
C LYS A 76 12.29 6.92 22.22
N ARG A 77 12.58 7.92 23.05
CA ARG A 77 13.77 7.88 23.92
C ARG A 77 13.67 6.74 24.94
N ASP A 78 14.80 6.35 25.49
CA ASP A 78 14.84 5.46 26.65
C ASP A 78 14.10 6.08 27.84
N GLY A 79 13.21 5.30 28.45
CA GLY A 79 12.26 5.80 29.46
C GLY A 79 11.20 6.79 28.96
N GLY A 80 11.23 7.16 27.66
CA GLY A 80 10.28 8.08 27.04
C GLY A 80 8.93 7.46 26.70
N LYS A 81 7.98 8.32 26.32
CA LYS A 81 6.61 7.96 25.94
C LYS A 81 6.48 7.68 24.43
N HIS A 82 5.41 6.99 24.06
CA HIS A 82 4.95 6.94 22.67
C HIS A 82 4.07 8.15 22.36
N TYR A 83 4.35 8.82 21.25
CA TYR A 83 3.57 9.96 20.75
C TYR A 83 2.92 9.60 19.41
N LEU A 84 1.76 10.18 19.13
CA LEU A 84 1.19 10.16 17.78
C LEU A 84 1.83 11.25 16.93
N LEU A 85 2.19 10.93 15.70
CA LEU A 85 2.63 11.90 14.70
C LEU A 85 1.40 12.44 13.96
N GLY A 86 1.07 13.71 14.18
CA GLY A 86 0.06 14.42 13.41
C GLY A 86 0.69 15.08 12.18
N VAL A 87 0.04 14.93 11.03
CA VAL A 87 0.42 15.58 9.77
C VAL A 87 -0.73 16.50 9.35
N GLN A 88 -0.45 17.80 9.24
CA GLN A 88 -1.42 18.80 8.81
C GLN A 88 -0.97 19.43 7.50
N PHE A 89 -1.88 19.50 6.53
CA PHE A 89 -1.66 20.13 5.24
C PHE A 89 -2.19 21.56 5.25
N TYR A 90 -1.39 22.48 4.77
CA TYR A 90 -1.72 23.89 4.66
C TYR A 90 -1.76 24.28 3.19
N ASN A 91 -2.76 25.07 2.81
CA ASN A 91 -2.91 25.68 1.49
C ASN A 91 -3.08 27.20 1.65
N GLN A 92 -2.88 27.95 0.57
CA GLN A 92 -3.21 29.36 0.47
C GLN A 92 -4.70 29.62 0.77
N ASN A 93 -4.95 30.77 1.41
CA ASN A 93 -6.24 31.47 1.50
C ASN A 93 -7.43 30.74 2.13
N GLY A 94 -7.23 29.63 2.85
CA GLY A 94 -8.34 28.94 3.54
C GLY A 94 -9.39 28.36 2.59
N ALA A 95 -9.09 28.28 1.29
CA ALA A 95 -9.92 27.58 0.32
C ALA A 95 -9.94 26.08 0.67
N GLY A 96 -11.11 25.47 0.56
CA GLY A 96 -11.25 24.02 0.70
C GLY A 96 -10.34 23.30 -0.28
N HIS A 97 -9.53 22.36 0.21
CA HIS A 97 -8.66 21.55 -0.62
C HIS A 97 -8.81 20.08 -0.23
N THR A 98 -8.68 19.21 -1.22
CA THR A 98 -8.61 17.76 -1.01
C THR A 98 -7.14 17.39 -0.95
N SER A 99 -6.72 16.76 0.15
CA SER A 99 -5.40 16.13 0.25
C SER A 99 -5.59 14.62 0.24
N TRP A 100 -4.91 13.92 -0.66
CA TRP A 100 -4.85 12.47 -0.64
C TRP A 100 -3.57 12.02 0.05
N LEU A 101 -3.71 11.12 1.01
CA LEU A 101 -2.60 10.58 1.79
C LEU A 101 -2.60 9.07 1.70
N TRP A 102 -1.42 8.52 1.42
CA TRP A 102 -1.19 7.08 1.45
C TRP A 102 -0.09 6.75 2.44
N GLY A 103 -0.34 5.70 3.22
CA GLY A 103 0.64 5.12 4.13
C GLY A 103 1.42 3.99 3.48
N SER A 104 2.60 3.69 4.00
CA SER A 104 3.29 2.44 3.73
C SER A 104 2.73 1.30 4.58
N THR A 105 3.19 0.07 4.32
CA THR A 105 2.79 -1.18 5.02
C THR A 105 2.83 -1.10 6.55
N PHE A 106 3.64 -0.21 7.13
CA PHE A 106 3.84 -0.10 8.57
C PHE A 106 3.22 1.17 9.18
N SER A 107 2.32 1.81 8.44
CA SER A 107 1.64 3.03 8.90
C SER A 107 0.13 2.86 8.80
N ALA A 108 -0.58 3.46 9.76
CA ALA A 108 -2.03 3.56 9.77
C ALA A 108 -2.40 4.98 10.14
N PHE A 109 -3.38 5.55 9.42
CA PHE A 109 -3.96 6.84 9.79
C PHE A 109 -5.08 6.61 10.80
N THR A 110 -5.01 7.34 11.91
CA THR A 110 -5.96 7.25 13.02
C THR A 110 -6.30 8.65 13.52
N THR A 111 -7.35 8.75 14.31
CA THR A 111 -7.68 9.97 15.04
C THR A 111 -6.80 10.14 16.28
N ALA A 112 -6.73 11.38 16.78
CA ALA A 112 -6.13 11.69 18.07
C ALA A 112 -7.20 12.36 18.96
N ASP A 113 -7.52 11.74 20.10
CA ASP A 113 -8.50 12.28 21.04
C ASP A 113 -8.21 13.73 21.42
N GLY A 114 -9.23 14.57 21.43
CA GLY A 114 -9.10 16.00 21.76
C GLY A 114 -8.51 16.85 20.64
N GLN A 115 -8.24 16.27 19.47
CA GLN A 115 -7.76 16.96 18.28
C GLN A 115 -8.68 16.67 17.08
N ALA A 116 -8.78 17.61 16.13
CA ALA A 116 -9.62 17.47 14.93
C ALA A 116 -8.89 16.70 13.80
N PHE A 117 -8.47 15.47 14.07
CA PHE A 117 -7.91 14.57 13.05
C PHE A 117 -8.96 13.61 12.50
N VAL A 118 -8.77 13.21 11.24
CA VAL A 118 -9.62 12.22 10.56
C VAL A 118 -8.93 10.86 10.53
N SER A 119 -9.70 9.79 10.66
CA SER A 119 -9.19 8.43 10.48
C SER A 119 -8.93 8.15 9.01
N GLY A 120 -8.02 7.20 8.72
CA GLY A 120 -7.85 6.69 7.38
C GLY A 120 -9.07 5.92 6.88
N THR A 121 -9.16 5.78 5.56
CA THR A 121 -10.12 4.91 4.88
C THR A 121 -9.38 3.99 3.91
N GLN A 122 -10.00 2.85 3.57
CA GLN A 122 -9.53 2.00 2.49
C GLN A 122 -9.93 2.52 1.11
N ASN A 123 -10.87 3.47 1.02
CA ASN A 123 -11.24 4.08 -0.26
C ASN A 123 -10.07 4.89 -0.84
N GLY A 124 -9.76 4.67 -2.12
CA GLY A 124 -8.62 5.30 -2.79
C GLY A 124 -7.32 4.51 -2.65
N CYS A 125 -7.37 3.24 -2.24
CA CYS A 125 -6.19 2.36 -2.19
C CYS A 125 -5.85 1.72 -3.54
N ILE A 126 -6.47 2.17 -4.64
CA ILE A 126 -6.17 1.72 -6.01
C ILE A 126 -4.74 2.10 -6.39
N ASN A 127 -4.04 1.19 -7.06
CA ASN A 127 -2.71 1.48 -7.59
C ASN A 127 -2.82 2.43 -8.79
N ASP A 128 -1.91 3.40 -8.87
CA ASP A 128 -1.91 4.42 -9.93
C ASP A 128 -1.70 3.82 -11.34
N ASN A 129 -1.01 2.68 -11.47
CA ASN A 129 -0.91 2.00 -12.76
C ASN A 129 -2.25 1.39 -13.22
N ALA A 130 -3.20 1.21 -12.31
CA ALA A 130 -4.54 0.71 -12.62
C ALA A 130 -5.53 1.85 -12.98
N THR A 131 -5.14 3.11 -12.84
CA THR A 131 -5.95 4.29 -13.24
C THR A 131 -5.49 4.88 -14.57
N ALA A 132 -4.38 4.38 -15.14
CA ALA A 132 -3.88 4.83 -16.43
C ALA A 132 -4.94 4.67 -17.54
N ARG A 133 -5.05 5.68 -18.42
CA ARG A 133 -5.98 5.66 -19.55
C ARG A 133 -5.76 4.43 -20.43
N GLY A 134 -6.84 3.73 -20.75
CA GLY A 134 -6.82 2.49 -21.55
C GLY A 134 -6.40 1.24 -20.78
N CYS A 135 -6.09 1.35 -19.48
CA CYS A 135 -5.88 0.20 -18.62
C CYS A 135 -7.22 -0.39 -18.16
N ILE A 136 -7.38 -1.71 -18.31
CA ILE A 136 -8.49 -2.44 -17.69
C ILE A 136 -8.07 -2.80 -16.27
N SER A 137 -8.59 -2.08 -15.28
CA SER A 137 -8.30 -2.37 -13.88
C SER A 137 -9.12 -3.56 -13.36
N VAL A 138 -8.44 -4.49 -12.69
CA VAL A 138 -9.03 -5.78 -12.29
C VAL A 138 -8.89 -6.01 -10.79
N GLY A 139 -10.04 -6.12 -10.12
CA GLY A 139 -10.15 -6.53 -8.72
C GLY A 139 -10.15 -8.04 -8.53
N ASN A 140 -9.93 -8.47 -7.30
CA ASN A 140 -9.89 -9.87 -6.92
C ASN A 140 -11.16 -10.28 -6.17
N TYR A 141 -11.94 -11.19 -6.76
CA TYR A 141 -13.01 -11.88 -6.05
C TYR A 141 -12.66 -13.33 -5.74
N ILE A 142 -13.28 -13.87 -4.70
CA ILE A 142 -13.07 -15.21 -4.18
C ILE A 142 -13.92 -16.20 -4.97
N ALA A 143 -13.35 -16.78 -6.03
CA ALA A 143 -14.04 -17.82 -6.81
C ALA A 143 -14.05 -19.20 -6.12
N ARG A 144 -13.09 -19.44 -5.23
CA ARG A 144 -12.97 -20.64 -4.39
C ARG A 144 -12.28 -20.27 -3.09
N ASN A 145 -12.49 -21.04 -2.04
CA ASN A 145 -11.82 -20.90 -0.75
C ASN A 145 -11.06 -22.17 -0.32
N SER A 146 -10.99 -23.17 -1.19
CA SER A 146 -10.27 -24.41 -0.94
C SER A 146 -9.51 -24.92 -2.17
N VAL A 147 -8.38 -25.59 -1.94
CA VAL A 147 -7.49 -26.15 -2.96
C VAL A 147 -6.82 -27.45 -2.51
N PRO A 148 -6.58 -28.40 -3.44
CA PRO A 148 -5.82 -29.61 -3.13
C PRO A 148 -4.35 -29.28 -2.87
N MET A 149 -3.72 -30.06 -1.99
CA MET A 149 -2.31 -29.89 -1.62
C MET A 149 -1.50 -31.11 -2.03
N LEU A 150 -0.27 -30.88 -2.51
CA LEU A 150 0.66 -31.93 -2.92
C LEU A 150 1.06 -32.84 -1.74
N SER A 151 1.09 -32.30 -0.53
CA SER A 151 1.30 -33.06 0.71
C SER A 151 0.15 -34.02 1.05
N GLY A 152 -0.92 -34.04 0.25
CA GLY A 152 -2.17 -34.70 0.55
C GLY A 152 -3.17 -33.76 1.24
N GLY A 153 -4.46 -34.06 1.06
CA GLY A 153 -5.56 -33.30 1.65
C GLY A 153 -5.92 -32.00 0.90
N THR A 154 -6.65 -31.13 1.59
CA THR A 154 -7.19 -29.87 1.06
C THR A 154 -6.90 -28.75 2.05
N TYR A 155 -6.37 -27.64 1.55
CA TYR A 155 -6.29 -26.40 2.31
C TYR A 155 -7.57 -25.59 2.10
N THR A 156 -8.19 -25.10 3.18
CA THR A 156 -9.39 -24.26 3.14
C THR A 156 -9.17 -22.99 3.95
N ALA A 157 -9.29 -21.82 3.31
CA ALA A 157 -9.32 -20.54 4.00
C ALA A 157 -10.72 -20.29 4.54
N LYS A 158 -10.96 -20.69 5.80
CA LYS A 158 -12.29 -20.61 6.44
C LYS A 158 -12.90 -19.21 6.49
N GLN A 159 -12.07 -18.16 6.45
CA GLN A 159 -12.51 -16.77 6.45
C GLN A 159 -12.82 -16.23 5.05
N ALA A 160 -12.48 -16.97 3.99
CA ALA A 160 -12.77 -16.57 2.61
C ALA A 160 -14.15 -17.09 2.20
N VAL A 161 -15.06 -16.16 1.93
CA VAL A 161 -16.42 -16.45 1.47
C VAL A 161 -16.44 -16.43 -0.05
N VAL A 162 -16.90 -17.52 -0.66
CA VAL A 162 -16.99 -17.61 -2.14
C VAL A 162 -18.03 -16.62 -2.64
N GLY A 163 -17.67 -15.85 -3.66
CA GLY A 163 -18.47 -14.75 -4.23
C GLY A 163 -18.07 -13.37 -3.73
N ASP A 164 -17.42 -13.27 -2.57
CA ASP A 164 -17.01 -11.98 -2.00
C ASP A 164 -15.77 -11.40 -2.67
N ILE A 165 -15.59 -10.09 -2.54
CA ILE A 165 -14.34 -9.41 -2.87
C ILE A 165 -13.28 -9.78 -1.84
N TYR A 166 -12.08 -10.14 -2.30
CA TYR A 166 -10.98 -10.45 -1.40
C TYR A 166 -10.54 -9.21 -0.63
N GLN A 167 -10.32 -9.32 0.68
CA GLN A 167 -10.09 -8.20 1.59
C GLN A 167 -8.93 -7.25 1.22
N THR A 168 -7.95 -7.72 0.44
CA THR A 168 -6.82 -6.90 -0.03
C THR A 168 -6.99 -6.41 -1.47
N SER A 169 -8.16 -6.57 -2.07
CA SER A 169 -8.46 -6.03 -3.40
C SER A 169 -8.66 -4.53 -3.29
N SER A 170 -7.76 -3.76 -3.88
CA SER A 170 -7.84 -2.31 -3.87
C SER A 170 -9.06 -1.77 -4.62
N PHE A 171 -9.58 -0.63 -4.17
CA PHE A 171 -10.67 0.11 -4.81
C PHE A 171 -10.53 1.62 -4.61
N GLY A 172 -11.17 2.41 -5.47
CA GLY A 172 -11.15 3.86 -5.39
C GLY A 172 -11.85 4.54 -6.56
N THR A 173 -11.87 5.87 -6.51
CA THR A 173 -12.30 6.73 -7.62
C THR A 173 -11.12 7.58 -8.05
N ASP A 174 -10.79 7.59 -9.34
CA ASP A 174 -9.69 8.38 -9.88
C ASP A 174 -10.03 9.89 -9.95
N GLU A 175 -9.05 10.72 -10.33
CA GLU A 175 -9.25 12.18 -10.47
C GLU A 175 -10.28 12.54 -11.56
N ALA A 176 -10.53 11.65 -12.52
CA ALA A 176 -11.54 11.82 -13.57
C ALA A 176 -12.95 11.39 -13.12
N GLY A 177 -13.10 10.85 -11.90
CA GLY A 177 -14.38 10.37 -11.36
C GLY A 177 -14.70 8.92 -11.75
N THR A 178 -13.77 8.20 -12.37
CA THR A 178 -13.94 6.79 -12.76
C THR A 178 -13.79 5.90 -11.54
N VAL A 179 -14.70 4.92 -11.37
CA VAL A 179 -14.59 3.91 -10.31
C VAL A 179 -13.65 2.80 -10.74
N HIS A 180 -12.70 2.45 -9.87
CA HIS A 180 -11.77 1.35 -10.03
C HIS A 180 -11.90 0.34 -8.87
N PRO A 181 -11.70 -0.96 -9.11
CA PRO A 181 -11.42 -1.56 -10.41
C PRO A 181 -12.66 -1.56 -11.32
N MET A 182 -12.44 -1.54 -12.64
CA MET A 182 -13.53 -1.57 -13.63
C MET A 182 -14.28 -2.90 -13.61
N ILE A 183 -13.55 -4.00 -13.40
CA ILE A 183 -14.10 -5.36 -13.33
C ILE A 183 -13.38 -6.17 -12.26
N THR A 184 -13.93 -7.33 -11.91
CA THR A 184 -13.30 -8.27 -10.99
C THR A 184 -13.17 -9.64 -11.63
N ALA A 185 -12.10 -10.37 -11.30
CA ALA A 185 -11.86 -11.73 -11.78
C ALA A 185 -11.36 -12.65 -10.65
N PRO A 186 -11.45 -13.99 -10.81
CA PRO A 186 -10.88 -14.94 -9.86
C PRO A 186 -9.42 -14.64 -9.57
N GLY A 187 -9.09 -14.35 -8.31
CA GLY A 187 -7.70 -14.17 -7.88
C GLY A 187 -7.39 -14.79 -6.54
N HIS A 188 -8.35 -15.46 -5.87
CA HIS A 188 -8.12 -16.17 -4.62
C HIS A 188 -7.77 -17.65 -4.88
N MET A 189 -6.66 -18.10 -4.31
CA MET A 189 -6.11 -19.45 -4.46
C MET A 189 -6.03 -19.92 -5.91
N VAL A 190 -5.59 -19.06 -6.82
CA VAL A 190 -5.34 -19.45 -8.22
C VAL A 190 -4.10 -20.33 -8.25
N ILE A 191 -4.28 -21.59 -8.65
CA ILE A 191 -3.18 -22.53 -8.86
C ILE A 191 -2.54 -22.21 -10.20
N SER A 192 -1.26 -21.84 -10.19
CA SER A 192 -0.49 -21.53 -11.39
C SER A 192 0.93 -22.08 -11.29
N ALA A 193 1.64 -22.04 -12.41
CA ALA A 193 3.02 -22.52 -12.51
C ALA A 193 3.94 -21.72 -11.58
N LEU A 194 4.82 -22.43 -10.89
CA LEU A 194 5.87 -21.86 -10.06
C LEU A 194 7.21 -22.00 -10.78
N ASN A 195 8.14 -21.11 -10.46
CA ASN A 195 9.46 -21.12 -11.07
C ASN A 195 10.26 -22.35 -10.62
N THR A 196 10.53 -23.28 -11.54
CA THR A 196 11.30 -24.51 -11.29
C THR A 196 12.71 -24.26 -10.77
N TYR A 197 13.29 -23.07 -10.96
CA TYR A 197 14.61 -22.71 -10.40
C TYR A 197 14.58 -22.42 -8.90
N ASN A 198 13.39 -22.30 -8.29
CA ASN A 198 13.21 -22.20 -6.84
C ASN A 198 12.84 -23.56 -6.23
N SER A 199 13.19 -24.67 -6.88
CA SER A 199 12.80 -26.04 -6.48
C SER A 199 13.16 -26.37 -5.03
N ASP A 200 14.32 -25.91 -4.54
CA ASP A 200 14.76 -26.23 -3.17
C ASP A 200 13.86 -25.59 -2.12
N TYR A 201 13.41 -24.35 -2.37
CA TYR A 201 12.45 -23.65 -1.53
C TYR A 201 11.09 -24.39 -1.49
N TYR A 202 10.64 -24.90 -2.64
CA TYR A 202 9.37 -25.61 -2.75
C TYR A 202 9.43 -27.03 -2.19
N ASN A 203 10.55 -27.73 -2.35
CA ASN A 203 10.79 -29.04 -1.75
C ASN A 203 10.77 -28.97 -0.21
N ALA A 204 11.24 -27.87 0.37
CA ALA A 204 11.17 -27.63 1.81
C ALA A 204 9.77 -27.24 2.31
N LEU A 205 8.84 -26.89 1.42
CA LEU A 205 7.50 -26.38 1.75
C LEU A 205 6.40 -27.07 0.92
N PRO A 206 6.26 -28.41 0.98
CA PRO A 206 5.25 -29.14 0.21
C PRO A 206 3.81 -28.70 0.49
N GLN A 207 3.55 -28.15 1.67
CA GLN A 207 2.30 -27.50 2.08
C GLN A 207 2.02 -26.16 1.39
N ARG A 208 2.83 -25.75 0.41
CA ARG A 208 2.58 -24.60 -0.48
C ARG A 208 2.34 -25.01 -1.93
N LEU A 209 2.31 -26.31 -2.21
CA LEU A 209 2.20 -26.87 -3.55
C LEU A 209 0.87 -27.59 -3.71
N SER A 210 0.30 -27.55 -4.90
CA SER A 210 -0.89 -28.32 -5.27
C SER A 210 -0.56 -29.49 -6.20
N PHE A 211 0.35 -29.29 -7.16
CA PHE A 211 0.72 -30.29 -8.14
C PHE A 211 2.22 -30.23 -8.46
N SER A 212 2.76 -31.36 -8.90
CA SER A 212 4.11 -31.44 -9.47
C SER A 212 4.12 -32.42 -10.65
N SER A 213 5.05 -32.20 -11.57
CA SER A 213 5.27 -33.11 -12.71
C SER A 213 6.74 -33.10 -13.11
N PRO A 214 7.40 -34.26 -13.28
CA PRO A 214 8.72 -34.33 -13.89
C PRO A 214 8.69 -33.75 -15.31
N ASN A 215 9.77 -33.06 -15.70
CA ASN A 215 10.00 -32.53 -17.03
C ASN A 215 11.08 -33.39 -17.71
N ALA A 216 10.68 -34.21 -18.67
CA ALA A 216 11.59 -35.13 -19.37
C ALA A 216 12.67 -34.40 -20.19
N THR A 217 12.40 -33.17 -20.64
CA THR A 217 13.36 -32.39 -21.45
C THR A 217 14.44 -31.75 -20.60
N THR A 218 14.11 -31.27 -19.40
CA THR A 218 15.06 -30.56 -18.53
C THR A 218 15.60 -31.41 -17.39
N GLY A 219 14.99 -32.58 -17.13
CA GLY A 219 15.29 -33.44 -15.99
C GLY A 219 14.83 -32.87 -14.63
N LYS A 220 14.17 -31.71 -14.60
CA LYS A 220 13.70 -31.06 -13.37
C LYS A 220 12.22 -31.38 -13.10
N THR A 221 11.77 -31.17 -11.86
CA THR A 221 10.34 -31.24 -11.52
C THR A 221 9.70 -29.86 -11.62
N ASN A 222 8.64 -29.72 -12.41
CA ASN A 222 7.81 -28.52 -12.45
C ASN A 222 6.80 -28.55 -11.30
N TYR A 223 6.49 -27.38 -10.75
CA TYR A 223 5.59 -27.23 -9.61
C TYR A 223 4.47 -26.23 -9.91
N TRP A 224 3.30 -26.48 -9.33
CA TRP A 224 2.17 -25.55 -9.32
C TRP A 224 1.68 -25.38 -7.89
N GLY A 225 1.31 -24.14 -7.55
CA GLY A 225 0.82 -23.83 -6.21
C GLY A 225 -0.21 -22.70 -6.23
N PRO A 226 -1.06 -22.65 -5.20
CA PRO A 226 -2.10 -21.63 -5.07
C PRO A 226 -1.46 -20.31 -4.64
N ASN A 227 -1.80 -19.23 -5.34
CA ASN A 227 -1.50 -17.86 -4.94
C ASN A 227 -2.76 -17.02 -4.91
N THR A 228 -2.72 -15.91 -4.17
CA THR A 228 -3.87 -15.02 -3.99
C THR A 228 -3.47 -13.57 -4.23
N GLY A 229 -4.25 -12.84 -5.03
CA GLY A 229 -4.08 -11.40 -5.20
C GLY A 229 -4.68 -10.89 -6.50
N THR A 230 -4.75 -9.56 -6.64
CA THR A 230 -5.06 -8.92 -7.93
C THR A 230 -4.02 -9.28 -9.01
N SER A 231 -2.78 -9.62 -8.61
CA SER A 231 -1.75 -10.21 -9.48
C SER A 231 -2.14 -11.55 -10.11
N MET A 232 -3.17 -12.23 -9.58
CA MET A 232 -3.73 -13.46 -10.17
C MET A 232 -5.00 -13.16 -10.98
N SER A 233 -5.78 -12.17 -10.57
CA SER A 233 -6.95 -11.68 -11.32
C SER A 233 -6.57 -11.02 -12.64
N ALA A 234 -5.53 -10.18 -12.64
CA ALA A 234 -5.07 -9.46 -13.83
C ALA A 234 -4.67 -10.38 -15.01
N PRO A 235 -3.80 -11.40 -14.84
CA PRO A 235 -3.49 -12.33 -15.93
C PRO A 235 -4.67 -13.21 -16.33
N THR A 236 -5.62 -13.48 -15.42
CA THR A 236 -6.87 -14.19 -15.77
C THR A 236 -7.67 -13.38 -16.81
N VAL A 237 -7.84 -12.07 -16.57
CA VAL A 237 -8.49 -11.17 -17.54
C VAL A 237 -7.66 -11.03 -18.80
N ALA A 238 -6.33 -10.90 -18.71
CA ALA A 238 -5.47 -10.78 -19.87
C ALA A 238 -5.63 -11.98 -20.83
N GLY A 239 -5.73 -13.20 -20.31
CA GLY A 239 -6.01 -14.40 -21.11
C GLY A 239 -7.39 -14.35 -21.78
N ILE A 240 -8.42 -13.89 -21.07
CA ILE A 240 -9.77 -13.71 -21.63
C ILE A 240 -9.76 -12.70 -22.78
N VAL A 241 -9.12 -11.54 -22.58
CA VAL A 241 -9.00 -10.49 -23.60
C VAL A 241 -8.20 -10.98 -24.81
N ALA A 242 -7.16 -11.80 -24.60
CA ALA A 242 -6.43 -12.43 -25.71
C ALA A 242 -7.33 -13.33 -26.57
N LEU A 243 -8.23 -14.09 -25.97
CA LEU A 243 -9.22 -14.89 -26.71
C LEU A 243 -10.23 -14.00 -27.45
N TRP A 244 -10.64 -12.87 -26.85
CA TRP A 244 -11.50 -11.90 -27.54
C TRP A 244 -10.80 -11.27 -28.75
N LEU A 245 -9.52 -10.93 -28.63
CA LEU A 245 -8.71 -10.41 -29.72
C LEU A 245 -8.44 -11.47 -30.80
N GLN A 246 -8.31 -12.74 -30.42
CA GLN A 246 -8.24 -13.84 -31.39
C GLN A 246 -9.53 -13.92 -32.23
N ALA A 247 -10.69 -13.74 -31.60
CA ALA A 247 -11.99 -13.76 -32.28
C ALA A 247 -12.23 -12.47 -33.10
N ASN A 248 -11.79 -11.32 -32.60
CA ASN A 248 -11.88 -10.03 -33.28
C ASN A 248 -10.59 -9.20 -33.07
N PRO A 249 -9.64 -9.25 -34.03
CA PRO A 249 -8.37 -8.52 -33.92
C PRO A 249 -8.51 -6.99 -33.95
N ARG A 250 -9.70 -6.45 -34.24
CA ARG A 250 -10.00 -5.01 -34.27
C ARG A 250 -10.64 -4.49 -32.99
N LEU A 251 -10.81 -5.33 -31.96
CA LEU A 251 -11.35 -4.90 -30.68
C LEU A 251 -10.40 -3.90 -30.00
N SER A 252 -10.94 -2.79 -29.50
CA SER A 252 -10.18 -1.77 -28.76
C SER A 252 -10.90 -1.38 -27.46
N VAL A 253 -10.13 -0.88 -26.50
CA VAL A 253 -10.67 -0.12 -25.36
C VAL A 253 -11.23 1.20 -25.90
N ALA A 254 -12.42 1.60 -25.45
CA ALA A 254 -13.07 2.86 -25.83
C ALA A 254 -12.42 4.08 -25.17
#